data_AF-A0A9X9X9U2-F1
#
_entry.id   AF-A0A9X9X9U2-F1
#
_cell.length_a   1.000
_cell.length_b   1.000
_cell.length_c   1.000
_cell.angle_alpha   90.00
_cell.angle_beta   90.00
_cell.angle_gamma   90.00
#
_symmetry.space_group_name_H-M   'P 1'
#
loop_
_entity.id
_entity.type
_entity.pdbx_description
1 polymer ?
#
loop_
_entity_poly.entity_id
_entity_poly.type
_entity_poly.pdbx_seq_one_letter_code
_entity_poly.pdbx_strand_id
1 'polypeptide(L)'
;MPEGIGGWIAFLIEKSAMPLALAGAGWLISNAVERDKLVLEQEKVNQVMLGRAMTVLFEGREQERVFGRVPQREEIRTFRAHWIATYNAYARVQLDPVAIGIFMEVGLDDDAQRITPGTRLPPIAATIAPTSGPATGPRGDGWVSVGRPNTTRYADLNFDLLQGAGFTRDGGIPVGTRMSARWSVNLRANAEVTTGSENPVRGLISVGQCVRVLESRPNLRGATWAFVSLDGCDLPG
;
A
#
# COMPACT_ATOMS: atom_id res chain seq x y z
N MET A 1 82.11 -35.08 -18.96
CA MET A 1 80.81 -34.58 -19.49
C MET A 1 79.79 -34.83 -18.40
N PRO A 2 79.09 -33.79 -17.89
CA PRO A 2 78.27 -33.90 -16.68
C PRO A 2 76.86 -34.38 -17.02
N GLU A 3 76.37 -35.37 -16.27
CA GLU A 3 75.00 -35.88 -16.32
C GLU A 3 74.03 -34.91 -15.63
N GLY A 4 72.87 -34.73 -16.24
CA GLY A 4 71.93 -33.64 -16.00
C GLY A 4 71.09 -33.77 -14.72
N ILE A 5 71.06 -32.67 -13.97
CA ILE A 5 70.26 -32.41 -12.76
C ILE A 5 68.76 -32.12 -13.08
N GLY A 6 68.34 -32.25 -14.35
CA GLY A 6 67.02 -31.77 -14.81
C GLY A 6 65.79 -32.64 -14.45
N GLY A 7 65.97 -33.87 -13.98
CA GLY A 7 64.86 -34.83 -13.79
C GLY A 7 64.03 -34.66 -12.51
N TRP A 8 64.57 -34.01 -11.47
CA TRP A 8 63.93 -33.99 -10.15
C TRP A 8 62.99 -32.79 -9.91
N ILE A 9 63.11 -31.73 -10.71
CA ILE A 9 62.29 -30.51 -10.55
C ILE A 9 60.89 -30.70 -11.15
N ALA A 10 60.75 -31.49 -12.21
CA ALA A 10 59.45 -31.78 -12.82
C ALA A 10 58.52 -32.62 -11.92
N PHE A 11 59.09 -33.51 -11.10
CA PHE A 11 58.31 -34.40 -10.21
C PHE A 11 57.80 -33.71 -8.93
N LEU A 12 58.37 -32.56 -8.56
CA LEU A 12 57.98 -31.79 -7.37
C LEU A 12 56.84 -30.80 -7.60
N ILE A 13 56.66 -30.35 -8.85
CA ILE A 13 55.57 -29.41 -9.22
C ILE A 13 54.22 -30.15 -9.34
N GLU A 14 54.23 -31.43 -9.71
CA GLU A 14 53.02 -32.22 -9.91
C GLU A 14 52.34 -32.65 -8.60
N LYS A 15 53.11 -32.84 -7.51
CA LYS A 15 52.56 -33.23 -6.20
C LYS A 15 52.09 -32.07 -5.33
N SER A 16 52.50 -30.84 -5.63
CA SER A 16 52.17 -29.65 -4.83
C SER A 16 50.96 -28.86 -5.36
N ALA A 17 50.55 -29.08 -6.62
CA ALA A 17 49.36 -28.45 -7.19
C ALA A 17 48.03 -29.11 -6.75
N MET A 18 48.05 -30.43 -6.48
CA MET A 18 46.84 -31.20 -6.14
C MET A 18 46.18 -30.79 -4.81
N PRO A 19 46.93 -30.57 -3.71
CA PRO A 19 46.34 -30.15 -2.44
C PRO A 19 45.71 -28.76 -2.51
N LEU A 20 46.31 -27.83 -3.27
CA LEU A 20 45.79 -26.47 -3.47
C LEU A 20 44.54 -26.46 -4.35
N ALA A 21 44.49 -27.26 -5.41
CA ALA A 21 43.30 -27.41 -6.24
C ALA A 21 42.11 -28.02 -5.48
N LEU A 22 42.36 -29.02 -4.62
CA LEU A 22 41.34 -29.63 -3.76
C LEU A 22 40.85 -28.67 -2.66
N ALA A 23 41.75 -27.89 -2.06
CA ALA A 23 41.38 -26.86 -1.09
C ALA A 23 40.55 -25.73 -1.72
N GLY A 24 40.91 -25.28 -2.92
CA GLY A 24 40.14 -24.28 -3.69
C GLY A 24 38.75 -24.79 -4.09
N ALA A 25 38.64 -26.03 -4.55
CA ALA A 25 37.36 -26.66 -4.85
C ALA A 25 36.49 -26.83 -3.59
N GLY A 26 37.08 -27.25 -2.46
CA GLY A 26 36.39 -27.36 -1.18
C GLY A 26 35.83 -26.03 -0.68
N TRP A 27 36.60 -24.94 -0.80
CA TRP A 27 36.15 -23.59 -0.43
C TRP A 27 35.00 -23.09 -1.31
N LEU A 28 35.05 -23.34 -2.63
CA LEU A 28 33.97 -22.97 -3.55
C LEU A 28 32.68 -23.76 -3.27
N ILE A 29 32.79 -25.07 -3.01
CA ILE A 29 31.64 -25.91 -2.65
C ILE A 29 31.05 -25.48 -1.31
N SER A 30 31.89 -25.18 -0.31
CA SER A 30 31.43 -24.69 1.00
C SER A 30 30.65 -23.38 0.85
N ASN A 31 31.17 -22.43 0.06
CA ASN A 31 30.48 -21.16 -0.20
C ASN A 31 29.17 -21.36 -0.98
N ALA A 32 29.12 -22.29 -1.93
CA ALA A 32 27.90 -22.59 -2.67
C ALA A 32 26.83 -23.20 -1.74
N VAL A 33 27.21 -24.16 -0.90
CA VAL A 33 26.30 -24.79 0.07
C VAL A 33 25.80 -23.80 1.12
N GLU A 34 26.65 -22.89 1.60
CA GLU A 34 26.23 -21.82 2.53
C GLU A 34 25.24 -20.86 1.87
N ARG A 35 25.46 -20.47 0.61
CA ARG A 35 24.52 -19.63 -0.14
C ARG A 35 23.18 -20.33 -0.34
N ASP A 36 23.19 -21.61 -0.75
CA ASP A 36 21.97 -22.38 -0.96
C ASP A 36 21.18 -22.54 0.34
N LYS A 37 21.89 -22.74 1.47
CA LYS A 37 21.26 -22.78 2.79
C LYS A 37 20.61 -21.45 3.15
N LEU A 38 21.27 -20.33 2.89
CA LEU A 38 20.71 -19.00 3.16
C LEU A 38 19.47 -18.74 2.30
N VAL A 39 19.49 -19.12 1.03
CA VAL A 39 18.33 -19.00 0.13
C VAL A 39 17.16 -19.83 0.64
N LEU A 40 17.41 -21.08 1.03
CA LEU A 40 16.37 -21.97 1.57
C LEU A 40 15.77 -21.43 2.88
N GLU A 41 16.61 -20.95 3.81
CA GLU A 41 16.14 -20.35 5.06
C GLU A 41 15.31 -19.09 4.80
N GLN A 42 15.74 -18.23 3.85
CA GLN A 42 14.96 -17.07 3.45
C GLN A 42 13.61 -17.47 2.84
N GLU A 43 13.57 -18.51 2.01
CA GLU A 43 12.34 -18.99 1.40
C GLU A 43 11.36 -19.55 2.43
N LYS A 44 11.86 -20.27 3.45
CA LYS A 44 11.04 -20.69 4.60
C LYS A 44 10.44 -19.49 5.33
N VAL A 45 11.26 -18.46 5.61
CA VAL A 45 10.77 -17.22 6.26
C VAL A 45 9.70 -16.56 5.40
N ASN A 46 9.91 -16.46 4.09
CA ASN A 46 8.94 -15.88 3.16
C ASN A 46 7.62 -16.65 3.17
N GLN A 47 7.66 -17.99 3.15
CA GLN A 47 6.45 -18.83 3.22
C GLN A 47 5.72 -18.68 4.55
N VAL A 48 6.44 -18.61 5.67
CA VAL A 48 5.84 -18.38 6.99
C VAL A 48 5.15 -17.01 7.06
N MET A 49 5.79 -15.96 6.54
CA MET A 49 5.21 -14.61 6.51
C MET A 49 3.97 -14.56 5.62
N LEU A 50 4.01 -15.19 4.45
CA LEU A 50 2.84 -15.30 3.57
C LEU A 50 1.69 -16.06 4.23
N GLY A 51 1.96 -17.20 4.87
CA GLY A 51 0.95 -17.99 5.57
C GLY A 51 0.27 -17.21 6.70
N ARG A 52 1.05 -16.43 7.46
CA ARG A 52 0.49 -15.52 8.48
C ARG A 52 -0.38 -14.43 7.86
N ALA A 53 0.10 -13.77 6.81
CA ALA A 53 -0.67 -12.73 6.12
C ALA A 53 -2.00 -13.27 5.59
N MET A 54 -2.00 -14.47 5.01
CA MET A 54 -3.23 -15.14 4.57
C MET A 54 -4.19 -15.41 5.74
N THR A 55 -3.67 -15.93 6.85
CA THR A 55 -4.49 -16.20 8.05
C THR A 55 -5.15 -14.91 8.56
N VAL A 56 -4.41 -13.80 8.61
CA VAL A 56 -4.97 -12.53 9.09
C VAL A 56 -6.00 -11.95 8.13
N LEU A 57 -5.69 -11.89 6.84
CA LEU A 57 -6.54 -11.22 5.85
C LEU A 57 -7.81 -12.02 5.54
N PHE A 58 -7.69 -13.34 5.40
CA PHE A 58 -8.81 -14.18 4.94
C PHE A 58 -9.55 -14.90 6.07
N GLU A 59 -8.88 -15.20 7.19
CA GLU A 59 -9.53 -15.93 8.30
C GLU A 59 -9.91 -15.04 9.49
N GLY A 60 -9.42 -13.80 9.57
CA GLY A 60 -9.78 -12.83 10.61
C GLY A 60 -9.34 -13.17 12.05
N ARG A 61 -8.71 -14.33 12.28
CA ARG A 61 -8.43 -14.88 13.63
C ARG A 61 -7.47 -14.07 14.49
N GLU A 62 -6.55 -13.33 13.87
CA GLU A 62 -5.50 -12.59 14.60
C GLU A 62 -5.99 -11.20 15.08
N GLN A 63 -7.08 -10.69 14.53
CA GLN A 63 -7.55 -9.33 14.83
C GLN A 63 -8.08 -9.20 16.26
N GLU A 64 -8.85 -10.18 16.75
CA GLU A 64 -9.37 -10.20 18.13
C GLU A 64 -8.26 -10.37 19.18
N ARG A 65 -7.19 -11.11 18.83
CA ARG A 65 -6.04 -11.32 19.71
C ARG A 65 -5.22 -10.07 19.93
N VAL A 66 -5.04 -9.25 18.90
CA VAL A 66 -4.13 -8.10 18.91
C VAL A 66 -4.76 -6.88 19.57
N PHE A 67 -6.06 -6.68 19.41
CA PHE A 67 -6.72 -5.43 19.77
C PHE A 67 -7.63 -5.48 21.01
N GLY A 68 -7.92 -6.66 21.56
CA GLY A 68 -8.86 -6.77 22.67
C GLY A 68 -10.29 -6.34 22.29
N ARG A 69 -11.05 -5.77 23.24
CA ARG A 69 -12.52 -5.64 23.11
C ARG A 69 -13.03 -4.55 22.15
N VAL A 70 -12.29 -3.47 21.86
CA VAL A 70 -12.72 -2.44 20.87
C VAL A 70 -11.50 -1.67 20.31
N PRO A 71 -10.85 -2.13 19.23
CA PRO A 71 -9.82 -1.33 18.55
C PRO A 71 -10.35 -0.01 17.99
N GLN A 72 -9.51 1.03 17.96
CA GLN A 72 -9.84 2.23 17.19
C GLN A 72 -9.75 1.96 15.68
N ARG A 73 -10.57 2.64 14.87
CA ARG A 73 -10.61 2.44 13.40
C ARG A 73 -9.24 2.60 12.72
N GLU A 74 -8.45 3.57 13.19
CA GLU A 74 -7.10 3.82 12.65
C GLU A 74 -6.14 2.68 12.96
N GLU A 75 -6.27 2.04 14.12
CA GLU A 75 -5.48 0.88 14.52
C GLU A 75 -5.82 -0.33 13.64
N ILE A 76 -7.11 -0.59 13.40
CA ILE A 76 -7.58 -1.65 12.49
C ILE A 76 -7.01 -1.44 11.09
N ARG A 77 -7.11 -0.21 10.56
CA ARG A 77 -6.59 0.14 9.23
C ARG A 77 -5.08 -0.04 9.16
N THR A 78 -4.34 0.42 10.17
CA THR A 78 -2.88 0.31 10.21
C THR A 78 -2.44 -1.15 10.24
N PHE A 79 -3.09 -1.97 11.07
CA PHE A 79 -2.80 -3.39 11.16
C PHE A 79 -3.12 -4.13 9.87
N ARG A 80 -4.26 -3.84 9.24
CA ARG A 80 -4.61 -4.46 7.96
C ARG A 80 -3.69 -4.03 6.83
N ALA A 81 -3.37 -2.75 6.75
CA ALA A 81 -2.41 -2.25 5.78
C ALA A 81 -1.04 -2.94 5.92
N HIS A 82 -0.59 -3.22 7.15
CA HIS A 82 0.62 -4.01 7.38
C HIS A 82 0.50 -5.42 6.79
N TRP A 83 -0.60 -6.13 7.02
CA TRP A 83 -0.78 -7.49 6.52
C TRP A 83 -1.03 -7.55 5.00
N ILE A 84 -1.68 -6.55 4.43
CA ILE A 84 -1.82 -6.38 2.97
C ILE A 84 -0.44 -6.14 2.33
N ALA A 85 0.36 -5.23 2.89
CA ALA A 85 1.73 -4.99 2.42
C ALA A 85 2.59 -6.26 2.54
N THR A 86 2.46 -6.98 3.64
CA THR A 86 3.14 -8.27 3.85
C THR A 86 2.70 -9.29 2.79
N TYR A 87 1.40 -9.45 2.55
CA TYR A 87 0.90 -10.37 1.52
C TYR A 87 1.46 -10.00 0.14
N ASN A 88 1.34 -8.74 -0.29
CA ASN A 88 1.80 -8.30 -1.60
C ASN A 88 3.33 -8.39 -1.78
N ALA A 89 4.10 -8.35 -0.68
CA ALA A 89 5.56 -8.52 -0.74
C ALA A 89 5.98 -9.98 -0.97
N TYR A 90 5.20 -10.96 -0.51
CA TYR A 90 5.57 -12.38 -0.55
C TYR A 90 4.70 -13.23 -1.51
N ALA A 91 3.50 -12.78 -1.86
CA ALA A 91 2.59 -13.50 -2.74
C ALA A 91 3.00 -13.36 -4.21
N ARG A 92 2.80 -14.44 -4.97
CA ARG A 92 2.97 -14.40 -6.44
C ARG A 92 1.86 -13.62 -7.14
N VAL A 93 0.66 -13.64 -6.57
CA VAL A 93 -0.51 -12.90 -7.07
C VAL A 93 -0.79 -11.77 -6.09
N GLN A 94 -0.59 -10.54 -6.54
CA GLN A 94 -0.86 -9.36 -5.73
C GLN A 94 -2.36 -9.11 -5.61
N LEU A 95 -2.81 -8.60 -4.47
CA LEU A 95 -4.16 -8.11 -4.31
C LEU A 95 -4.37 -6.89 -5.19
N ASP A 96 -5.45 -6.88 -5.95
CA ASP A 96 -5.87 -5.71 -6.70
C ASP A 96 -6.38 -4.61 -5.74
N PRO A 97 -6.41 -3.33 -6.17
CA PRO A 97 -6.83 -2.22 -5.33
C PRO A 97 -8.24 -2.36 -4.74
N VAL A 98 -9.16 -3.02 -5.43
CA VAL A 98 -10.53 -3.24 -4.95
C VAL A 98 -10.51 -4.25 -3.81
N ALA A 99 -9.81 -5.37 -3.96
CA ALA A 99 -9.63 -6.35 -2.90
C ALA A 99 -8.97 -5.73 -1.66
N ILE A 100 -7.94 -4.89 -1.85
CA ILE A 100 -7.28 -4.15 -0.77
C ILE A 100 -8.30 -3.30 -0.01
N GLY A 101 -9.11 -2.49 -0.70
CA GLY A 101 -10.08 -1.64 -0.04
C GLY A 101 -11.19 -2.42 0.67
N ILE A 102 -11.62 -3.57 0.12
CA ILE A 102 -12.53 -4.49 0.82
C ILE A 102 -11.91 -4.95 2.15
N PHE A 103 -10.68 -5.47 2.13
CA PHE A 103 -10.01 -5.88 3.36
C PHE A 103 -9.87 -4.72 4.35
N MET A 104 -9.60 -3.51 3.88
CA MET A 104 -9.49 -2.32 4.73
C MET A 104 -10.82 -1.90 5.37
N GLU A 105 -11.97 -2.32 4.83
CA GLU A 105 -13.30 -1.92 5.29
C GLU A 105 -14.04 -2.96 6.14
N VAL A 106 -13.76 -4.25 5.97
CA VAL A 106 -14.46 -5.35 6.67
C VAL A 106 -14.60 -5.07 8.18
N GLY A 107 -15.80 -5.05 8.75
CA GLY A 107 -15.95 -4.87 10.21
C GLY A 107 -15.62 -3.47 10.76
N LEU A 108 -15.50 -2.46 9.89
CA LEU A 108 -15.56 -1.04 10.30
C LEU A 108 -17.02 -0.51 10.35
N ASP A 109 -18.01 -1.37 10.08
CA ASP A 109 -19.41 -1.01 9.82
C ASP A 109 -20.22 -0.50 11.03
N ASP A 110 -19.72 -0.64 12.25
CA ASP A 110 -20.51 -0.33 13.45
C ASP A 110 -20.83 1.17 13.64
N ASP A 111 -20.09 2.10 13.03
CA ASP A 111 -20.50 3.53 13.04
C ASP A 111 -21.22 3.99 11.76
N ALA A 112 -21.25 3.19 10.68
CA ALA A 112 -22.08 3.55 9.52
C ALA A 112 -23.58 3.54 9.89
N GLN A 113 -23.96 2.75 10.90
CA GLN A 113 -25.29 2.76 11.50
C GLN A 113 -25.54 3.90 12.51
N ARG A 114 -24.50 4.64 12.96
CA ARG A 114 -24.67 5.80 13.85
C ARG A 114 -24.99 7.10 13.12
N ILE A 115 -25.01 7.10 11.78
CA ILE A 115 -25.58 8.19 10.98
C ILE A 115 -27.10 7.97 10.87
N THR A 116 -27.78 8.03 12.01
CA THR A 116 -29.25 7.94 12.17
C THR A 116 -29.86 6.64 11.61
N PRO A 117 -30.54 5.80 12.41
CA PRO A 117 -31.26 4.65 11.89
C PRO A 117 -32.30 5.12 10.85
N GLY A 118 -32.00 4.94 9.56
CA GLY A 118 -32.84 5.39 8.43
C GLY A 118 -32.10 6.07 7.27
N THR A 119 -30.90 6.63 7.47
CA THR A 119 -30.14 7.29 6.38
C THR A 119 -29.00 6.41 5.90
N ARG A 120 -29.32 5.41 5.07
CA ARG A 120 -28.30 4.80 4.21
C ARG A 120 -27.90 5.88 3.21
N LEU A 121 -26.79 6.58 3.46
CA LEU A 121 -26.25 7.50 2.46
C LEU A 121 -26.02 6.67 1.20
N PRO A 122 -26.68 7.00 0.08
CA PRO A 122 -26.48 6.24 -1.13
C PRO A 122 -24.99 6.32 -1.47
N PRO A 123 -24.31 5.21 -1.81
CA PRO A 123 -23.06 5.33 -2.52
C PRO A 123 -23.34 6.27 -3.69
N ILE A 124 -22.52 7.29 -3.91
CA ILE A 124 -22.65 8.14 -5.09
C ILE A 124 -22.13 7.32 -6.27
N ALA A 125 -22.86 6.25 -6.60
CA ALA A 125 -22.79 5.57 -7.87
C ALA A 125 -23.07 6.65 -8.91
N ALA A 126 -22.15 6.80 -9.87
CA ALA A 126 -22.02 7.80 -10.92
C ALA A 126 -23.33 8.18 -11.67
N THR A 127 -24.34 8.67 -10.97
CA THR A 127 -25.64 9.07 -11.46
C THR A 127 -25.81 10.53 -11.10
N ILE A 128 -25.00 11.38 -11.74
CA ILE A 128 -25.21 12.82 -11.70
C ILE A 128 -26.30 13.11 -12.73
N ALA A 129 -27.55 13.26 -12.28
CA ALA A 129 -28.52 14.04 -13.04
C ALA A 129 -28.00 15.49 -13.09
N PRO A 130 -27.86 16.10 -14.27
CA PRO A 130 -27.32 17.46 -14.39
C PRO A 130 -28.30 18.44 -13.78
N THR A 131 -28.00 18.98 -12.59
CA THR A 131 -28.76 20.11 -12.05
C THR A 131 -28.29 21.38 -12.77
N SER A 132 -28.99 21.70 -13.87
CA SER A 132 -28.84 22.88 -14.70
C SER A 132 -29.10 24.16 -13.90
N GLY A 133 -28.02 24.80 -13.45
CA GLY A 133 -27.98 26.17 -12.97
C GLY A 133 -26.67 26.81 -13.44
N PRO A 134 -26.66 28.09 -13.83
CA PRO A 134 -25.48 28.74 -14.36
C PRO A 134 -24.48 28.99 -13.22
N ALA A 135 -23.43 28.17 -13.12
CA ALA A 135 -22.38 28.32 -12.13
C ALA A 135 -21.07 28.75 -12.82
N THR A 136 -20.70 30.01 -12.62
CA THR A 136 -19.44 30.61 -13.06
C THR A 136 -18.32 30.13 -12.12
N GLY A 137 -17.83 28.90 -12.33
CA GLY A 137 -16.70 28.31 -11.60
C GLY A 137 -16.66 26.77 -11.73
N PRO A 138 -15.51 26.10 -11.52
CA PRO A 138 -15.45 24.64 -11.52
C PRO A 138 -16.33 24.11 -10.37
N ARG A 139 -17.46 23.50 -10.70
CA ARG A 139 -18.38 22.93 -9.72
C ARG A 139 -17.77 21.64 -9.15
N GLY A 140 -17.32 21.69 -7.90
CA GLY A 140 -16.87 20.51 -7.17
C GLY A 140 -17.96 19.88 -6.31
N ASP A 141 -17.80 18.58 -6.05
CA ASP A 141 -18.74 17.78 -5.26
C ASP A 141 -18.47 17.88 -3.76
N GLY A 142 -17.23 18.17 -3.36
CA GLY A 142 -16.90 18.39 -1.95
C GLY A 142 -15.42 18.25 -1.63
N TRP A 143 -15.12 18.29 -0.33
CA TRP A 143 -13.80 18.16 0.24
C TRP A 143 -13.54 16.74 0.74
N VAL A 144 -12.32 16.27 0.54
CA VAL A 144 -11.84 15.00 1.08
C VAL A 144 -10.47 15.16 1.71
N SER A 145 -10.23 14.36 2.76
CA SER A 145 -8.88 14.20 3.29
C SER A 145 -8.14 13.21 2.40
N VAL A 146 -7.02 13.62 1.83
CA VAL A 146 -6.19 12.76 1.00
C VAL A 146 -5.21 11.97 1.85
N GLY A 147 -4.74 12.54 2.96
CA GLY A 147 -3.84 11.88 3.91
C GLY A 147 -2.56 12.66 4.14
N ARG A 148 -1.52 11.99 4.63
CA ARG A 148 -0.22 12.62 4.93
C ARG A 148 0.73 12.48 3.74
N PRO A 149 1.15 13.57 3.07
CA PRO A 149 1.96 13.46 1.84
C PRO A 149 3.40 12.98 2.07
N ASN A 150 3.94 13.17 3.28
CA ASN A 150 5.36 12.90 3.61
C ASN A 150 5.58 11.52 4.26
N THR A 151 4.80 10.52 3.88
CA THR A 151 4.87 9.17 4.44
C THR A 151 5.09 8.13 3.36
N THR A 152 5.78 7.06 3.72
CA THR A 152 5.93 5.86 2.88
C THR A 152 4.88 4.81 3.19
N ARG A 153 4.04 5.02 4.22
CA ARG A 153 3.04 4.06 4.65
C ARG A 153 1.81 4.12 3.75
N TYR A 154 1.43 2.98 3.19
CA TYR A 154 0.21 2.86 2.38
C TYR A 154 -1.06 3.31 3.14
N ALA A 155 -1.11 3.06 4.45
CA ALA A 155 -2.26 3.39 5.31
C ALA A 155 -2.51 4.89 5.49
N ASP A 156 -1.50 5.72 5.25
CA ASP A 156 -1.56 7.15 5.60
C ASP A 156 -2.17 8.01 4.48
N LEU A 157 -2.43 7.41 3.31
CA LEU A 157 -3.09 8.05 2.17
C LEU A 157 -4.41 7.36 1.88
N ASN A 158 -5.50 8.11 1.77
CA ASN A 158 -6.82 7.62 1.42
C ASN A 158 -6.99 7.41 -0.11
N PHE A 159 -6.06 7.91 -0.93
CA PHE A 159 -6.15 7.85 -2.39
C PHE A 159 -4.81 7.46 -3.03
N ASP A 160 -4.89 6.77 -4.16
CA ASP A 160 -3.82 6.60 -5.13
C ASP A 160 -3.83 7.78 -6.11
N LEU A 161 -2.69 8.47 -6.25
CA LEU A 161 -2.54 9.53 -7.25
C LEU A 161 -2.23 8.87 -8.61
N LEU A 162 -3.09 9.13 -9.60
CA LEU A 162 -2.97 8.54 -10.94
C LEU A 162 -2.07 9.39 -11.84
N GLN A 163 -1.63 8.82 -12.96
CA GLN A 163 -0.85 9.50 -14.00
C GLN A 163 0.52 10.06 -13.54
N GLY A 164 1.16 9.41 -12.57
CA GLY A 164 2.48 9.83 -12.06
C GLY A 164 2.45 11.18 -11.34
N ALA A 165 1.26 11.69 -11.01
CA ALA A 165 1.11 12.89 -10.20
C ALA A 165 1.67 12.63 -8.80
N GLY A 166 2.60 13.48 -8.38
CA GLY A 166 3.14 13.50 -7.03
C GLY A 166 2.54 14.65 -6.22
N PHE A 167 2.79 14.60 -4.91
CA PHE A 167 2.58 15.77 -4.07
C PHE A 167 3.56 16.89 -4.47
N THR A 168 3.11 18.13 -4.39
CA THR A 168 3.98 19.29 -4.52
C THR A 168 4.92 19.39 -3.31
N ARG A 169 5.96 20.22 -3.40
CA ARG A 169 6.98 20.36 -2.33
C ARG A 169 6.40 20.75 -0.96
N ASP A 170 5.30 21.49 -0.96
CA ASP A 170 4.54 21.91 0.22
C ASP A 170 3.53 20.86 0.70
N GLY A 171 3.42 19.72 0.02
CA GLY A 171 2.49 18.63 0.35
C GLY A 171 1.11 18.79 -0.29
N GLY A 172 0.95 19.75 -1.20
CA GLY A 172 -0.29 19.95 -1.97
C GLY A 172 -0.42 18.94 -3.10
N ILE A 173 -1.55 18.99 -3.80
CA ILE A 173 -1.82 18.14 -4.96
C ILE A 173 -2.16 19.05 -6.14
N PRO A 174 -1.50 18.88 -7.31
CA PRO A 174 -1.77 19.72 -8.47
C PRO A 174 -3.24 19.65 -8.91
N VAL A 175 -3.80 20.79 -9.31
CA VAL A 175 -5.15 20.85 -9.89
C VAL A 175 -5.21 20.01 -11.16
N GLY A 176 -6.32 19.32 -11.37
CA GLY A 176 -6.54 18.39 -12.48
C GLY A 176 -6.01 16.98 -12.22
N THR A 177 -5.24 16.76 -11.15
CA THR A 177 -4.80 15.41 -10.76
C THR A 177 -6.01 14.50 -10.55
N ARG A 178 -5.98 13.34 -11.21
CA ARG A 178 -6.93 12.26 -10.94
C ARG A 178 -6.41 11.38 -9.81
N MET A 179 -7.30 10.97 -8.93
CA MET A 179 -6.99 10.10 -7.80
C MET A 179 -8.05 9.01 -7.68
N SER A 180 -7.67 7.82 -7.26
CA SER A 180 -8.59 6.71 -6.95
C SER A 180 -8.64 6.46 -5.45
N ALA A 181 -9.83 6.32 -4.87
CA ALA A 181 -9.98 6.05 -3.44
C ALA A 181 -9.48 4.64 -3.09
N ARG A 182 -8.55 4.51 -2.13
CA ARG A 182 -8.04 3.21 -1.66
C ARG A 182 -9.04 2.46 -0.78
N TRP A 183 -9.90 3.22 -0.13
CA TRP A 183 -11.03 2.79 0.68
C TRP A 183 -12.03 3.93 0.71
N SER A 184 -13.20 3.68 1.26
CA SER A 184 -14.30 4.63 1.25
C SER A 184 -13.97 5.86 2.09
N VAL A 185 -14.21 7.03 1.51
CA VAL A 185 -13.88 8.33 2.10
C VAL A 185 -15.14 9.19 2.16
N ASN A 186 -15.36 9.83 3.31
CA ASN A 186 -16.44 10.80 3.45
C ASN A 186 -16.15 12.04 2.60
N LEU A 187 -17.07 12.33 1.68
CA LEU A 187 -17.12 13.59 0.97
C LEU A 187 -17.76 14.62 1.88
N ARG A 188 -17.10 15.77 2.06
CA ARG A 188 -17.48 16.78 3.07
C ARG A 188 -17.79 18.12 2.43
N ALA A 189 -18.57 18.95 3.11
CA ALA A 189 -18.91 20.28 2.61
C ALA A 189 -17.73 21.26 2.65
N ASN A 190 -16.81 21.10 3.60
CA ASN A 190 -15.63 21.94 3.74
C ASN A 190 -14.43 21.15 4.27
N ALA A 191 -13.27 21.81 4.29
CA ALA A 191 -12.05 21.27 4.89
C ALA A 191 -11.89 21.65 6.38
N GLU A 192 -12.89 22.32 6.98
CA GLU A 192 -12.81 22.84 8.35
C GLU A 192 -12.94 21.73 9.39
N VAL A 193 -12.99 22.11 10.67
CA VAL A 193 -12.86 21.19 11.81
C VAL A 193 -13.94 20.10 11.73
N THR A 194 -13.53 18.84 11.85
CA THR A 194 -14.42 17.68 11.70
C THR A 194 -15.23 17.37 12.96
N THR A 195 -15.01 18.10 14.05
CA THR A 195 -15.77 17.99 15.30
C THR A 195 -16.91 19.00 15.30
N GLY A 196 -18.16 18.55 15.45
CA GLY A 196 -19.35 19.40 15.43
C GLY A 196 -20.12 19.37 14.11
N SER A 197 -21.18 20.18 14.00
CA SER A 197 -22.03 20.27 12.80
C SER A 197 -21.44 21.10 11.65
N GLU A 198 -20.27 21.70 11.86
CA GLU A 198 -19.68 22.68 10.95
C GLU A 198 -19.07 22.05 9.69
N ASN A 199 -18.78 20.75 9.72
CA ASN A 199 -18.24 20.03 8.56
C ASN A 199 -19.07 18.78 8.20
N PRO A 200 -20.30 18.97 7.65
CA PRO A 200 -21.20 17.87 7.37
C PRO A 200 -20.68 16.96 6.24
N VAL A 201 -20.91 15.66 6.40
CA VAL A 201 -20.71 14.67 5.34
C VAL A 201 -21.81 14.84 4.30
N ARG A 202 -21.41 15.11 3.05
CA ARG A 202 -22.31 15.25 1.89
C ARG A 202 -22.55 13.93 1.17
N GLY A 203 -21.64 12.98 1.34
CA GLY A 203 -21.75 11.66 0.75
C GLY A 203 -20.50 10.83 0.98
N LEU A 204 -20.39 9.74 0.23
CA LEU A 204 -19.30 8.79 0.32
C LEU A 204 -18.70 8.57 -1.08
N ILE A 205 -17.38 8.62 -1.16
CA ILE A 205 -16.62 8.10 -2.30
C ILE A 205 -16.30 6.66 -1.96
N SER A 206 -16.76 5.73 -2.78
CA SER A 206 -16.50 4.30 -2.55
C SER A 206 -15.06 3.93 -2.92
N VAL A 207 -14.57 2.83 -2.35
CA VAL A 207 -13.31 2.20 -2.80
C VAL A 207 -13.25 2.11 -4.33
N GLY A 208 -12.09 2.43 -4.89
CA GLY A 208 -11.80 2.36 -6.32
C GLY A 208 -12.45 3.47 -7.15
N GLN A 209 -13.30 4.33 -6.57
CA GLN A 209 -13.92 5.42 -7.29
C GLN A 209 -12.92 6.56 -7.51
N CYS A 210 -12.94 7.13 -8.72
CA CYS A 210 -12.04 8.20 -9.11
C CYS A 210 -12.62 9.57 -8.81
N VAL A 211 -11.72 10.49 -8.52
CA VAL A 211 -12.00 11.91 -8.37
C VAL A 211 -10.93 12.74 -9.05
N ARG A 212 -11.29 13.97 -9.41
CA ARG A 212 -10.37 14.98 -9.93
C ARG A 212 -10.23 16.11 -8.95
N VAL A 213 -8.98 16.48 -8.65
CA VAL A 213 -8.65 17.62 -7.78
C VAL A 213 -8.94 18.93 -8.47
N LEU A 214 -9.72 19.79 -7.82
CA LEU A 214 -10.04 21.15 -8.26
C LEU A 214 -9.27 22.19 -7.43
N GLU A 215 -9.05 21.92 -6.15
CA GLU A 215 -8.25 22.73 -5.22
C GLU A 215 -7.58 21.78 -4.22
N SER A 216 -6.40 22.12 -3.70
CA SER A 216 -5.78 21.40 -2.58
C SER A 216 -5.30 22.35 -1.49
N ARG A 217 -5.38 21.88 -0.25
CA ARG A 217 -4.94 22.56 0.97
C ARG A 217 -3.94 21.69 1.71
N PRO A 218 -2.64 21.96 1.57
CA PRO A 218 -1.61 21.17 2.23
C PRO A 218 -1.58 21.39 3.74
N ASN A 219 -1.15 20.37 4.47
CA ASN A 219 -0.82 20.42 5.91
C ASN A 219 -1.94 20.97 6.82
N LEU A 220 -3.19 20.94 6.36
CA LEU A 220 -4.33 21.33 7.16
C LEU A 220 -4.56 20.28 8.26
N ARG A 221 -4.13 20.62 9.49
CA ARG A 221 -4.15 19.73 10.66
C ARG A 221 -3.33 18.45 10.44
N GLY A 222 -2.17 18.59 9.78
CA GLY A 222 -1.27 17.47 9.54
C GLY A 222 -1.73 16.49 8.46
N ALA A 223 -2.70 16.86 7.63
CA ALA A 223 -3.10 16.12 6.44
C ALA A 223 -3.35 17.08 5.26
N THR A 224 -3.21 16.57 4.06
CA THR A 224 -3.61 17.28 2.83
C THR A 224 -5.08 17.04 2.56
N TRP A 225 -5.80 18.11 2.29
CA TRP A 225 -7.21 18.10 1.90
C TRP A 225 -7.35 18.54 0.45
N ALA A 226 -8.31 17.96 -0.28
CA ALA A 226 -8.58 18.32 -1.66
C ALA A 226 -10.06 18.60 -1.85
N PHE A 227 -10.38 19.68 -2.56
CA PHE A 227 -11.69 19.90 -3.13
C PHE A 227 -11.73 19.15 -4.46
N VAL A 228 -12.73 18.30 -4.64
CA VAL A 228 -12.76 17.34 -5.74
C VAL A 228 -14.09 17.36 -6.48
N SER A 229 -14.03 16.88 -7.72
CA SER A 229 -15.21 16.43 -8.48
C SER A 229 -15.10 14.92 -8.70
N LEU A 230 -16.22 14.21 -8.64
CA LEU A 230 -16.30 12.80 -8.98
C LEU A 230 -16.01 12.63 -10.47
N ASP A 231 -15.14 11.69 -10.81
CA ASP A 231 -14.71 11.43 -12.19
C ASP A 231 -14.86 9.92 -12.47
N GLY A 232 -15.02 9.55 -13.74
CA GLY A 232 -14.98 8.14 -14.14
C GLY A 232 -13.55 7.61 -14.00
N CYS A 233 -13.39 6.40 -13.44
CA CYS A 233 -12.16 5.65 -13.64
C CYS A 233 -12.21 5.00 -15.02
N ASP A 234 -11.83 5.72 -16.07
CA ASP A 234 -11.40 5.05 -17.29
C ASP A 234 -10.06 4.40 -16.95
N LEU A 235 -10.08 3.13 -16.55
CA LEU A 235 -8.85 2.34 -16.49
C LEU A 235 -8.30 2.32 -17.91
N PRO A 236 -7.04 2.76 -18.16
CA PRO A 236 -6.44 2.54 -19.46
C PRO A 236 -6.43 1.03 -19.71
N GLY A 237 -7.15 0.60 -20.76
CA GLY A 237 -7.14 -0.77 -21.24
C GLY A 237 -5.78 -1.19 -21.78
#